data_AF-A0A2K4W6P4-F1
#
_entry.id   AF-A0A2K4W6P4-F1
#
_cell.length_a   1.000
_cell.length_b   1.000
_cell.length_c   1.000
_cell.angle_alpha   90.00
_cell.angle_beta   90.00
_cell.angle_gamma   90.00
#
_symmetry.space_group_name_H-M   'P 1'
#
loop_
_entity.id
_entity.type
_entity.pdbx_description
1 polymer ?
#
loop_
_entity_poly.entity_id
_entity_poly.type
_entity_poly.pdbx_seq_one_letter_code
_entity_poly.pdbx_strand_id
1 'polypeptide(L)'
;MREVNFETVHYDQEQIWKRAICQRYVDEYNETGESTQTLVMLLAHYNQLPPIEKAQYPVNYAANITLGDSSAMDIFNTLKSQSDTQEA
;
A
#
# COMPACT_ATOMS: atom_id res chain seq x y z
N MET A 1 19.77 29.61 -7.07
CA MET A 1 19.26 28.23 -6.90
C MET A 1 18.01 28.32 -6.05
N ARG A 2 16.85 27.88 -6.54
CA ARG A 2 15.68 27.63 -5.68
C ARG A 2 15.88 26.24 -5.09
N GLU A 3 15.94 26.14 -3.77
CA GLU A 3 15.69 24.87 -3.08
C GLU A 3 14.31 24.39 -3.52
N VAL A 4 14.27 23.32 -4.30
CA VAL A 4 13.03 22.56 -4.47
C VAL A 4 12.81 21.86 -3.14
N ASN A 5 11.80 22.30 -2.39
CA ASN A 5 11.43 21.68 -1.12
C ASN A 5 11.06 20.21 -1.38
N PHE A 6 11.96 19.30 -1.01
CA PHE A 6 11.78 17.85 -1.17
C PHE A 6 10.47 17.36 -0.51
N GLU A 7 10.03 18.01 0.56
CA GLU A 7 8.77 17.70 1.25
C GLU A 7 7.53 17.93 0.36
N THR A 8 7.54 18.97 -0.48
CA THR A 8 6.39 19.28 -1.37
C THR A 8 6.29 18.26 -2.51
N VAL A 9 7.43 17.84 -3.06
CA VAL A 9 7.47 16.82 -4.14
C VAL A 9 7.01 15.46 -3.62
N HIS A 10 7.43 15.06 -2.42
CA HIS A 10 7.00 13.81 -1.80
C HIS A 10 5.49 13.80 -1.51
N TYR A 11 4.96 14.93 -1.01
CA TYR A 11 3.52 15.07 -0.77
C TYR A 11 2.72 14.93 -2.06
N ASP A 12 3.14 15.58 -3.15
CA ASP A 12 2.44 15.51 -4.44
C ASP A 12 2.45 14.08 -5.02
N GLN A 13 3.59 13.39 -4.92
CA GLN A 13 3.71 11.98 -5.36
C GLN A 13 2.79 11.06 -4.56
N GLU A 14 2.71 11.24 -3.24
CA GLU A 14 1.82 10.45 -2.38
C GLU A 14 0.35 10.70 -2.71
N GLN A 15 -0.05 11.95 -3.00
CA GLN A 15 -1.42 12.26 -3.42
C GLN A 15 -1.77 11.65 -4.79
N ILE A 16 -0.82 11.67 -5.73
CA ILE A 16 -0.99 11.03 -7.04
C ILE A 16 -1.14 9.51 -6.86
N TRP A 17 -0.28 8.89 -6.04
CA TRP A 17 -0.34 7.47 -5.73
C TRP A 17 -1.68 7.08 -5.09
N LYS A 18 -2.17 7.85 -4.10
CA LYS A 18 -3.48 7.63 -3.46
C LYS A 18 -4.64 7.69 -4.46
N ARG A 19 -4.61 8.63 -5.41
CA ARG A 19 -5.65 8.71 -6.45
C ARG A 19 -5.58 7.50 -7.38
N ALA A 20 -4.37 7.10 -7.78
CA ALA A 20 -4.16 5.95 -8.64
C ALA A 20 -4.60 4.64 -7.98
N ILE A 21 -4.32 4.43 -6.69
CA ILE A 21 -4.71 3.21 -5.98
C ILE A 21 -6.23 3.13 -5.79
N CYS A 22 -6.92 4.24 -5.52
CA CYS A 22 -8.38 4.28 -5.45
C CYS A 22 -9.02 3.97 -6.81
N GLN A 23 -8.48 4.53 -7.90
CA GLN A 23 -8.96 4.23 -9.24
C GLN A 23 -8.77 2.74 -9.58
N ARG A 24 -7.57 2.21 -9.33
CA ARG A 24 -7.26 0.79 -9.55
C ARG A 24 -8.17 -0.14 -8.75
N TYR A 25 -8.51 0.22 -7.51
CA TYR A 25 -9.43 -0.56 -6.68
C TYR A 25 -10.79 -0.73 -7.35
N VAL A 26 -11.36 0.37 -7.85
CA VAL A 26 -12.66 0.38 -8.54
C VAL A 26 -12.57 -0.37 -9.87
N ASP A 27 -11.50 -0.16 -10.64
CA ASP A 27 -11.32 -0.82 -11.94
C ASP A 27 -11.18 -2.34 -11.77
N GLU A 28 -10.33 -2.80 -10.85
CA GLU A 28 -10.16 -4.23 -10.57
C GLU A 28 -11.47 -4.87 -10.11
N TYR A 29 -12.23 -4.18 -9.25
CA TYR A 29 -13.53 -4.66 -8.79
C TYR A 29 -14.52 -4.80 -9.95
N ASN A 30 -14.57 -3.81 -10.83
CA ASN A 30 -15.48 -3.83 -11.97
C ASN A 30 -15.11 -4.93 -12.99
N GLU A 31 -13.83 -5.25 -13.13
CA GLU A 31 -13.34 -6.27 -14.07
C GLU A 31 -13.45 -7.70 -13.53
N THR A 32 -13.21 -7.89 -12.24
CA THR A 32 -13.02 -9.23 -11.65
C THR A 32 -14.04 -9.60 -10.58
N GLY A 33 -14.74 -8.62 -10.01
CA GLY A 33 -15.59 -8.77 -8.83
C GLY A 33 -14.83 -8.71 -7.49
N GLU A 34 -13.51 -8.55 -7.52
CA GLU A 34 -12.62 -8.50 -6.36
C GLU A 34 -11.60 -7.36 -6.50
N SER A 35 -10.89 -7.00 -5.43
CA SER A 35 -9.82 -5.98 -5.47
C SER A 35 -8.53 -6.46 -4.79
N THR A 36 -8.35 -7.78 -4.72
CA THR A 36 -7.30 -8.45 -3.94
C THR A 36 -5.91 -7.92 -4.30
N GLN A 37 -5.61 -7.73 -5.58
CA GLN A 37 -4.28 -7.26 -6.01
C GLN A 37 -4.06 -5.81 -5.57
N THR A 38 -5.10 -4.97 -5.63
CA THR A 38 -5.01 -3.59 -5.14
C THR A 38 -4.77 -3.56 -3.63
N LEU A 39 -5.42 -4.43 -2.87
CA LEU A 39 -5.21 -4.56 -1.42
C LEU A 39 -3.79 -5.02 -1.08
N VAL A 40 -3.22 -5.96 -1.85
CA VAL A 40 -1.81 -6.38 -1.71
C VAL A 40 -0.86 -5.20 -1.95
N MET A 41 -1.10 -4.39 -3.00
CA MET A 41 -0.31 -3.19 -3.28
C MET A 41 -0.40 -2.16 -2.16
N LEU A 42 -1.60 -1.94 -1.60
CA LEU A 42 -1.82 -1.01 -0.49
C LEU A 42 -1.09 -1.48 0.79
N LEU A 43 -1.11 -2.78 1.09
CA LEU A 43 -0.34 -3.37 2.19
C LEU A 43 1.17 -3.21 1.99
N ALA A 44 1.66 -3.40 0.77
CA ALA A 44 3.07 -3.23 0.44
C ALA A 44 3.53 -1.78 0.65
N HIS A 45 2.76 -0.80 0.17
CA HIS A 45 3.03 0.63 0.40
C HIS A 45 3.00 0.97 1.89
N TYR A 46 1.97 0.53 2.61
CA TYR A 46 1.88 0.71 4.07
C TYR A 46 3.10 0.12 4.79
N ASN A 47 3.55 -1.09 4.40
CA ASN A 47 4.72 -1.73 5.00
C ASN A 47 6.04 -1.00 4.71
N GLN A 48 6.11 -0.19 3.66
CA GLN A 48 7.30 0.61 3.32
C GLN A 48 7.33 1.97 4.02
N LEU A 49 6.22 2.42 4.62
CA LEU A 49 6.18 3.71 5.33
C LEU A 49 7.17 3.77 6.51
N PRO A 50 7.79 4.95 6.75
CA PRO A 50 8.56 5.21 7.96
C PRO A 50 7.76 4.96 9.24
N PRO A 51 8.40 4.54 10.36
CA PRO A 51 7.70 4.28 11.62
C PRO A 51 6.87 5.47 12.13
N ILE A 52 7.36 6.70 11.94
CA ILE A 52 6.65 7.92 12.36
C ILE A 52 5.37 8.16 11.55
N GLU A 53 5.35 7.77 10.28
CA GLU A 53 4.17 7.85 9.43
C GLU A 53 3.19 6.72 9.75
N LYS A 54 3.68 5.49 9.95
CA LYS A 54 2.85 4.35 10.39
C LYS A 54 2.15 4.62 11.72
N ALA A 55 2.81 5.30 12.66
CA ALA A 55 2.26 5.62 13.97
C ALA A 55 1.03 6.55 13.92
N GLN A 56 0.76 7.19 12.77
CA GLN A 56 -0.45 8.00 12.57
C GLN A 56 -1.71 7.16 12.30
N TYR A 57 -1.54 5.87 12.00
CA TYR A 57 -2.64 4.95 11.72
C TYR A 57 -3.01 4.11 12.96
N PRO A 58 -4.26 3.62 13.06
CA PRO A 58 -4.66 2.69 14.12
C PRO A 58 -3.81 1.41 14.13
N VAL A 59 -3.65 0.79 15.32
CA VAL A 59 -2.87 -0.45 15.49
C VAL A 59 -3.34 -1.59 14.57
N ASN A 60 -4.65 -1.64 14.26
CA ASN A 60 -5.25 -2.65 13.38
C ASN A 60 -5.37 -2.20 11.92
N TYR A 61 -4.67 -1.16 11.48
CA TYR A 61 -4.84 -0.60 10.13
C TYR A 61 -4.59 -1.62 9.01
N ALA A 62 -3.53 -2.42 9.11
CA ALA A 62 -3.24 -3.47 8.13
C ALA A 62 -4.37 -4.51 8.03
N ALA A 63 -4.96 -4.90 9.16
CA ALA A 63 -6.11 -5.81 9.17
C ALA A 63 -7.39 -5.14 8.62
N ASN A 64 -7.54 -3.82 8.83
CA ASN A 64 -8.68 -3.06 8.30
C ASN A 64 -8.63 -2.95 6.77
N ILE A 65 -7.42 -2.90 6.17
CA ILE A 65 -7.25 -2.91 4.71
C ILE A 65 -7.89 -4.16 4.10
N THR A 66 -7.72 -5.32 4.74
CA THR A 66 -8.13 -6.62 4.20
C THR A 66 -9.41 -7.17 4.84
N LEU A 67 -10.18 -6.35 5.57
CA LEU A 67 -11.33 -6.83 6.35
C LEU A 67 -12.38 -7.57 5.51
N GLY A 68 -12.55 -7.17 4.24
CA GLY A 68 -13.45 -7.81 3.28
C GLY A 68 -12.82 -8.89 2.41
N ASP A 69 -11.49 -9.08 2.49
CA ASP A 69 -10.73 -10.01 1.66
C ASP A 69 -9.40 -10.38 2.33
N SER A 70 -9.45 -11.41 3.18
CA SER A 70 -8.28 -11.89 3.91
C SER A 70 -7.18 -12.46 3.01
N SER A 71 -7.51 -12.86 1.76
CA SER A 71 -6.53 -13.47 0.85
C SER A 71 -5.42 -12.50 0.46
N ALA A 72 -5.70 -11.19 0.45
CA ALA A 72 -4.70 -10.15 0.22
C ALA A 72 -3.60 -10.14 1.30
N MET A 73 -3.95 -10.39 2.57
CA MET A 73 -2.98 -10.46 3.66
C MET A 73 -2.09 -11.70 3.52
N ASP A 74 -2.68 -12.85 3.15
CA ASP A 74 -1.94 -14.10 2.94
C ASP A 74 -0.96 -14.00 1.77
N ILE A 75 -1.40 -13.41 0.65
CA ILE A 75 -0.54 -13.14 -0.52
C ILE A 75 0.59 -12.19 -0.12
N PHE A 76 0.28 -11.08 0.57
CA PHE A 76 1.30 -10.13 1.01
C PHE A 76 2.37 -10.78 1.90
N ASN A 77 1.97 -11.58 2.89
CA ASN A 77 2.89 -12.28 3.76
C ASN A 77 3.76 -13.29 2.99
N THR A 78 3.18 -14.00 2.02
CA THR A 78 3.90 -14.94 1.15
C THR A 78 4.97 -14.22 0.34
N LEU A 79 4.62 -13.09 -0.30
CA LEU A 79 5.56 -12.28 -1.09
C LEU A 79 6.68 -11.70 -0.22
N LYS A 80 6.35 -11.26 0.99
CA LYS A 80 7.34 -10.73 1.95
C LYS A 80 8.34 -11.80 2.39
N SER A 81 7.87 -13.01 2.71
CA SER A 81 8.79 -14.11 3.07
C SER A 81 9.70 -14.52 1.91
N GLN A 82 9.23 -14.41 0.66
CA GLN A 82 10.06 -14.68 -0.52
C GLN A 82 11.14 -13.62 -0.71
N SER A 83 10.83 -12.32 -0.54
CA SER A 83 11.83 -11.26 -0.64
C SER A 83 12.92 -11.39 0.43
N ASP A 84 12.53 -11.75 1.67
CA ASP A 84 13.47 -11.91 2.78
C ASP A 84 14.44 -13.10 2.56
N THR A 85 14.07 -14.06 1.71
CA THR A 85 14.88 -15.25 1.41
C THR A 85 15.83 -15.05 0.21
N GLN A 86 15.64 -13.99 -0.60
CA GLN A 86 16.44 -13.71 -1.81
C GLN A 86 17.64 -12.79 -1.57
N GLU A 87 17.85 -12.31 -0.34
CA GLU A 87 18.92 -11.38 0.04
C GLU A 87 20.08 -12.05 0.84
N ALA A 88 20.25 -13.38 0.70
CA ALA A 88 21.27 -14.18 1.39
C ALA A 88 22.44 -14.62 0.48
#